data_AF-A0A6P8YGV5-F1
#
_entry.id   AF-A0A6P8YGV5-F1
#
_cell.length_a   1.000
_cell.length_b   1.000
_cell.length_c   1.000
_cell.angle_alpha   90.00
_cell.angle_beta   90.00
_cell.angle_gamma   90.00
#
_symmetry.space_group_name_H-M   'P 1'
#
loop_
_entity.id
_entity.type
_entity.pdbx_description
1 polymer ?
#
loop_
_entity_poly.entity_id
_entity_poly.type
_entity_poly.pdbx_seq_one_letter_code
_entity_poly.pdbx_strand_id
1 'polypeptide(L)'
;MPWQNLSRFGRGKKEKFELENLAKIIPAGTDVRTIIEQKRIASTGPVQPYLIVLMPGATITRMFAVADNKTIKIESSSFVKGLDVLFKMYHVFDVNYPKGWTRFFEFLEWGFYKLNQNKLTNTMKDLLMRVESQGTV
;
A
#
# COMPACT_ATOMS: atom_id res chain seq x y z
N MET A 1 -19.92 26.39 11.10
CA MET A 1 -19.16 25.12 11.07
C MET A 1 -19.02 24.67 9.61
N PRO A 2 -17.83 24.71 8.98
CA PRO A 2 -17.71 24.50 7.53
C PRO A 2 -17.09 23.13 7.20
N TRP A 3 -17.92 22.09 7.09
CA TRP A 3 -17.50 20.77 6.59
C TRP A 3 -18.46 20.19 5.53
N GLN A 4 -19.12 21.06 4.75
CA GLN A 4 -20.10 20.62 3.75
C GLN A 4 -19.63 20.67 2.28
N ASN A 5 -18.35 20.99 1.99
CA ASN A 5 -17.91 21.25 0.60
C ASN A 5 -16.68 20.44 0.15
N LEU A 6 -16.67 19.12 0.37
CA LEU A 6 -15.67 18.23 -0.24
C LEU A 6 -16.19 17.46 -1.48
N SER A 7 -17.42 17.73 -1.93
CA SER A 7 -18.03 17.06 -3.10
C SER A 7 -17.62 17.64 -4.46
N ARG A 8 -16.71 18.61 -4.51
CA ARG A 8 -16.35 19.34 -5.75
C ARG A 8 -15.05 18.88 -6.44
N PHE A 9 -14.30 17.94 -5.88
CA PHE A 9 -13.10 17.42 -6.54
C PHE A 9 -13.42 16.15 -7.35
N GLY A 10 -13.55 16.33 -8.67
CA GLY A 10 -13.29 15.29 -9.67
C GLY A 10 -14.50 14.46 -10.12
N ARG A 11 -15.18 14.92 -11.18
CA ARG A 11 -15.86 14.02 -12.13
C ARG A 11 -14.80 13.31 -12.98
N GLY A 12 -14.04 12.42 -12.36
CA GLY A 12 -13.34 11.32 -13.04
C GLY A 12 -14.13 10.04 -12.84
N LYS A 13 -14.01 9.04 -13.72
CA LYS A 13 -14.48 7.68 -13.42
C LYS A 13 -14.06 7.35 -11.99
N LYS A 14 -15.00 6.94 -11.14
CA LYS A 14 -14.68 6.40 -9.81
C LYS A 14 -13.86 5.13 -10.03
N GLU A 15 -12.54 5.27 -10.18
CA GLU A 15 -11.63 4.17 -9.94
C GLU A 15 -11.83 3.80 -8.48
N LYS A 16 -12.53 2.70 -8.26
CA LYS A 16 -12.70 2.13 -6.93
C LYS A 16 -11.29 1.75 -6.47
N PHE A 17 -10.74 2.49 -5.51
CA PHE A 17 -9.48 2.14 -4.87
C PHE A 17 -9.71 0.86 -4.09
N GLU A 18 -9.46 -0.28 -4.72
CA GLU A 18 -9.62 -1.57 -4.04
C GLU A 18 -8.38 -1.79 -3.19
N LEU A 19 -8.54 -1.55 -1.89
CA LEU A 19 -7.60 -1.95 -0.82
C LEU A 19 -7.13 -3.40 -1.00
N GLU A 20 -7.98 -4.24 -1.58
CA GLU A 20 -7.73 -5.64 -1.94
C GLU A 20 -6.47 -5.84 -2.82
N ASN A 21 -6.09 -4.81 -3.59
CA ASN A 21 -4.88 -4.83 -4.41
C ASN A 21 -3.61 -4.57 -3.60
N LEU A 22 -3.71 -3.89 -2.45
CA LEU A 22 -2.59 -3.56 -1.57
C LEU A 22 -2.46 -4.55 -0.40
N ALA A 23 -3.57 -4.85 0.26
CA ALA A 23 -3.63 -5.69 1.44
C ALA A 23 -4.90 -6.55 1.44
N LYS A 24 -4.74 -7.86 1.59
CA LYS A 24 -5.82 -8.83 1.79
C LYS A 24 -5.95 -9.13 3.28
N ILE A 25 -7.03 -8.65 3.88
CA ILE A 25 -7.35 -8.93 5.28
C ILE A 25 -8.07 -10.27 5.36
N ILE A 26 -7.60 -11.17 6.23
CA ILE A 26 -8.17 -12.51 6.39
C ILE A 26 -8.38 -12.87 7.86
N PRO A 27 -9.35 -13.74 8.17
CA PRO A 27 -9.56 -14.26 9.52
C PRO A 27 -8.35 -15.04 10.03
N ALA A 28 -8.24 -15.16 11.36
CA ALA A 28 -7.28 -16.07 11.97
C ALA A 28 -7.66 -17.53 11.65
N GLY A 29 -6.64 -18.39 11.45
CA GLY A 29 -6.83 -19.81 11.13
C GLY A 29 -6.96 -20.12 9.64
N THR A 30 -7.06 -19.10 8.77
CA THR A 30 -7.01 -19.31 7.31
C THR A 30 -5.60 -19.72 6.87
N ASP A 31 -5.51 -20.72 5.99
CA ASP A 31 -4.24 -21.13 5.40
C ASP A 31 -3.76 -20.07 4.39
N VAL A 32 -2.71 -19.35 4.79
CA VAL A 32 -2.05 -18.33 3.98
C VAL A 32 -1.52 -18.91 2.68
N ARG A 33 -1.05 -20.18 2.67
CA ARG A 33 -0.51 -20.82 1.47
C ARG A 33 -1.58 -21.00 0.41
N THR A 34 -2.78 -21.44 0.79
CA THR A 34 -3.91 -21.58 -0.13
C THR A 34 -4.27 -20.25 -0.77
N ILE A 35 -4.24 -19.16 -0.02
CA ILE A 35 -4.54 -17.81 -0.55
C ILE A 35 -3.49 -17.36 -1.57
N ILE A 36 -2.22 -17.59 -1.28
CA ILE A 36 -1.12 -17.25 -2.18
C ILE A 36 -1.25 -18.06 -3.47
N GLU A 37 -1.49 -19.37 -3.35
CA GLU A 37 -1.64 -20.26 -4.49
C GLU A 37 -2.83 -19.86 -5.37
N GLN A 38 -3.99 -19.59 -4.78
CA GLN A 38 -5.16 -19.11 -5.51
C GLN A 38 -4.89 -17.81 -6.27
N LYS A 39 -4.19 -16.87 -5.63
CA LYS A 39 -3.83 -15.59 -6.27
C LYS A 39 -2.81 -15.80 -7.38
N ARG A 40 -1.90 -16.76 -7.23
CA ARG A 40 -0.96 -17.12 -8.29
C ARG A 40 -1.66 -17.74 -9.50
N ILE A 41 -2.54 -18.71 -9.28
CA ILE A 41 -3.32 -19.36 -10.35
C ILE A 41 -4.20 -18.35 -11.10
N ALA A 42 -4.79 -17.39 -10.38
CA ALA A 42 -5.62 -16.35 -10.97
C ALA A 42 -4.81 -15.27 -11.73
N SER A 43 -3.48 -15.23 -11.57
CA SER A 43 -2.63 -14.20 -12.19
C SER A 43 -2.16 -14.64 -13.58
N THR A 44 -2.37 -13.79 -14.58
CA THR A 44 -1.90 -14.01 -15.95
C THR A 44 -0.43 -13.61 -16.17
N GLY A 45 0.25 -13.14 -15.12
CA GLY A 45 1.63 -12.69 -15.12
C GLY A 45 2.23 -12.70 -13.71
N PRO A 46 3.37 -12.02 -13.49
CA PRO A 46 3.98 -11.91 -12.17
C PRO A 46 2.98 -11.37 -11.14
N VAL A 47 2.92 -12.02 -9.98
CA VAL A 47 2.05 -11.57 -8.88
C VAL A 47 2.65 -10.28 -8.33
N GLN A 48 1.94 -9.17 -8.50
CA GLN A 48 2.32 -7.87 -7.96
C GLN A 48 2.44 -7.93 -6.43
N PRO A 49 3.41 -7.23 -5.82
CA PRO A 49 3.54 -7.19 -4.38
C PRO A 49 2.23 -6.81 -3.69
N TYR A 50 1.88 -7.52 -2.63
CA TYR A 50 0.73 -7.20 -1.77
C TYR A 50 0.94 -7.75 -0.35
N LEU A 51 0.18 -7.23 0.61
CA LEU A 51 0.16 -7.71 2.00
C LEU A 51 -0.97 -8.71 2.23
N ILE A 52 -0.73 -9.69 3.08
CA ILE A 52 -1.76 -10.51 3.72
C ILE A 52 -1.75 -10.14 5.19
N VAL A 53 -2.89 -9.73 5.73
CA VAL A 53 -3.04 -9.26 7.10
C VAL A 53 -4.01 -10.17 7.84
N LEU A 54 -3.54 -10.84 8.89
CA LEU A 54 -4.36 -11.72 9.71
C LEU A 54 -4.91 -10.93 10.89
N MET A 55 -6.23 -10.79 10.94
CA MET A 55 -6.93 -10.03 11.97
C MET A 55 -8.08 -10.84 12.57
N PRO A 56 -7.87 -11.56 13.69
CA PRO A 56 -8.99 -11.99 14.53
C PRO A 56 -9.63 -10.75 15.17
N GLY A 57 -10.68 -10.22 14.54
CA GLY A 57 -11.33 -8.98 14.99
C GLY A 57 -10.55 -7.73 14.56
N ALA A 58 -10.29 -6.81 15.50
CA ALA A 58 -9.70 -5.49 15.20
C ALA A 58 -8.16 -5.43 15.32
N THR A 59 -7.50 -6.54 15.69
CA THR A 59 -6.05 -6.53 15.98
C THR A 59 -5.27 -7.29 14.92
N ILE A 60 -4.19 -6.68 14.40
CA ILE A 60 -3.25 -7.35 13.50
C ILE A 60 -2.40 -8.33 14.31
N THR A 61 -2.52 -9.62 13.98
CA THR A 61 -1.76 -10.69 14.66
C THR A 61 -0.57 -11.17 13.85
N ARG A 62 -0.71 -11.25 12.52
CA ARG A 62 0.37 -11.62 11.60
C ARG A 62 0.22 -10.84 10.30
N MET A 63 1.36 -10.54 9.69
CA MET A 63 1.42 -10.01 8.34
C MET A 63 2.42 -10.76 7.50
N PHE A 64 2.10 -10.87 6.22
CA PHE A 64 2.99 -11.42 5.20
C PHE A 64 3.02 -10.45 4.03
N ALA A 65 4.21 -10.18 3.50
CA ALA A 65 4.36 -9.52 2.21
C ALA A 65 4.65 -10.58 1.15
N VAL A 66 3.91 -10.53 0.05
CA VAL A 66 3.94 -11.54 -1.01
C VAL A 66 4.23 -10.84 -2.32
N ALA A 67 5.20 -11.33 -3.08
CA ALA A 67 5.44 -10.94 -4.46
C ALA A 67 5.93 -12.16 -5.23
N ASP A 68 5.32 -12.42 -6.39
CA ASP A 68 5.61 -13.62 -7.19
C ASP A 68 5.68 -14.91 -6.33
N ASN A 69 6.80 -15.64 -6.35
CA ASN A 69 7.00 -16.86 -5.55
C ASN A 69 7.67 -16.60 -4.19
N LYS A 70 7.74 -15.35 -3.74
CA LYS A 70 8.37 -14.96 -2.47
C LYS A 70 7.32 -14.51 -1.47
N THR A 71 7.43 -15.07 -0.27
CA THR A 71 6.60 -14.69 0.89
C THR A 71 7.52 -14.35 2.04
N ILE A 72 7.36 -13.15 2.58
CA ILE A 72 8.13 -12.62 3.70
C ILE A 72 7.17 -12.46 4.88
N LYS A 73 7.43 -13.17 5.97
CA LYS A 73 6.72 -12.93 7.23
C LYS A 73 7.22 -11.62 7.84
N ILE A 74 6.29 -10.76 8.23
CA ILE A 74 6.59 -9.49 8.89
C ILE A 74 6.47 -9.71 10.40
N GLU A 75 7.60 -9.63 11.11
CA GLU A 75 7.68 -9.75 12.57
C GLU A 75 7.25 -8.45 13.26
N SER A 76 6.04 -7.97 12.95
CA SER A 76 5.45 -6.75 13.50
C SER A 76 3.95 -6.72 13.26
N SER A 77 3.19 -6.26 14.25
CA SER A 77 1.76 -5.96 14.13
C SER A 77 1.48 -4.58 13.53
N SER A 78 2.50 -3.71 13.40
CA SER A 78 2.36 -2.40 12.77
C SER A 78 2.17 -2.51 11.26
N PHE A 79 1.01 -2.06 10.77
CA PHE A 79 0.71 -1.99 9.34
C PHE A 79 1.71 -1.10 8.59
N VAL A 80 2.23 -0.05 9.25
CA VAL A 80 3.25 0.84 8.68
C VAL A 80 4.53 0.07 8.37
N LYS A 81 4.97 -0.83 9.26
CA LYS A 81 6.12 -1.71 8.95
C LYS A 81 5.81 -2.67 7.80
N GLY A 82 4.57 -3.13 7.68
CA GLY A 82 4.15 -3.92 6.52
C GLY A 82 4.22 -3.12 5.22
N LEU A 83 3.76 -1.87 5.22
CA LEU A 83 3.88 -0.97 4.08
C LEU A 83 5.34 -0.66 3.72
N ASP A 84 6.23 -0.48 4.70
CA ASP A 84 7.66 -0.28 4.46
C ASP A 84 8.29 -1.49 3.74
N VAL A 85 8.00 -2.71 4.20
CA VAL A 85 8.46 -3.94 3.54
C VAL A 85 7.88 -4.06 2.14
N LEU A 86 6.57 -3.81 1.99
CA LEU A 86 5.90 -3.86 0.69
C LEU A 86 6.51 -2.87 -0.31
N PHE A 87 6.75 -1.63 0.12
CA PHE A 87 7.42 -0.60 -0.66
C PHE A 87 8.80 -1.06 -1.13
N LYS A 88 9.63 -1.58 -0.23
CA LYS A 88 10.96 -2.12 -0.56
C LYS A 88 10.88 -3.27 -1.56
N MET A 89 9.86 -4.13 -1.46
CA MET A 89 9.67 -5.22 -2.42
C MET A 89 9.44 -4.70 -3.84
N TYR A 90 8.69 -3.62 -4.04
CA TYR A 90 8.53 -3.04 -5.39
C TYR A 90 9.88 -2.67 -6.03
N HIS A 91 10.80 -2.11 -5.24
CA HIS A 91 12.14 -1.77 -5.70
C HIS A 91 13.05 -2.99 -5.88
N VAL A 92 13.05 -3.93 -4.93
CA VAL A 92 13.93 -5.12 -4.98
C VAL A 92 13.57 -6.04 -6.13
N PHE A 93 12.28 -6.18 -6.43
CA PHE A 93 11.79 -7.04 -7.51
C PHE A 93 11.65 -6.31 -8.85
N ASP A 94 12.02 -5.02 -8.93
CA ASP A 94 11.92 -4.17 -10.12
C ASP A 94 10.53 -4.24 -10.78
N VAL A 95 9.49 -4.04 -9.97
CA VAL A 95 8.08 -4.12 -10.41
C VAL A 95 7.39 -2.77 -10.26
N ASN A 96 6.55 -2.45 -11.26
CA ASN A 96 5.79 -1.20 -11.26
C ASN A 96 4.72 -1.19 -10.17
N TYR A 97 4.48 -0.02 -9.58
CA TYR A 97 3.36 0.17 -8.68
C TYR A 97 2.02 -0.07 -9.39
N PRO A 98 1.02 -0.65 -8.70
CA PRO A 98 -0.34 -0.75 -9.22
C PRO A 98 -0.88 0.65 -9.53
N LYS A 99 -1.57 0.82 -10.67
CA LYS A 99 -2.06 2.13 -11.14
C LYS A 99 -2.80 2.94 -10.08
N GLY A 100 -3.65 2.29 -9.28
CA GLY A 100 -4.39 2.94 -8.20
C GLY A 100 -3.54 3.38 -7.01
N TRP A 101 -2.31 2.88 -6.87
CA TRP A 101 -1.40 3.18 -5.76
C TRP A 101 -0.12 3.90 -6.20
N THR A 102 0.09 4.10 -7.50
CA THR A 102 1.29 4.74 -8.06
C THR A 102 1.60 6.07 -7.39
N ARG A 103 0.62 6.98 -7.31
CA ARG A 103 0.82 8.30 -6.69
C ARG A 103 1.13 8.24 -5.20
N PHE A 104 0.57 7.25 -4.50
CA PHE A 104 0.83 7.04 -3.07
C PHE A 104 2.27 6.57 -2.86
N PHE A 105 2.72 5.59 -3.64
CA PHE A 105 4.09 5.11 -3.54
C PHE A 105 5.12 6.13 -4.03
N GLU A 106 4.85 6.89 -5.09
CA GLU A 106 5.69 8.02 -5.51
C GLU A 106 5.82 9.08 -4.40
N PHE A 107 4.73 9.35 -3.67
CA PHE A 107 4.79 10.23 -2.51
C PHE A 107 5.66 9.65 -1.39
N LEU A 108 5.57 8.34 -1.13
CA LEU A 108 6.45 7.67 -0.15
C LEU A 108 7.92 7.71 -0.57
N GLU A 109 8.21 7.36 -1.83
CA GLU A 109 9.56 7.41 -2.42
C GLU A 109 10.22 8.75 -2.08
N TRP A 110 9.51 9.83 -2.35
CA TRP A 110 10.03 11.17 -2.19
C TRP A 110 10.04 11.66 -0.75
N GLY A 111 8.88 11.66 -0.10
CA GLY A 111 8.68 12.31 1.20
C GLY A 111 9.35 11.57 2.35
N PHE A 112 9.35 10.23 2.31
CA PHE A 112 9.88 9.41 3.40
C PHE A 112 11.23 8.79 3.07
N TYR A 113 11.38 8.24 1.85
CA TYR A 113 12.63 7.57 1.46
C TYR A 113 13.62 8.48 0.74
N LYS A 114 13.23 9.73 0.43
CA LYS A 114 14.06 10.74 -0.23
C LYS A 114 14.64 10.28 -1.57
N LEU A 115 13.97 9.35 -2.24
CA LEU A 115 14.28 8.85 -3.58
C LEU A 115 13.64 9.74 -4.65
N ASN A 116 14.19 9.71 -5.87
CA ASN A 116 13.60 10.32 -7.07
C ASN A 116 13.14 11.79 -6.89
N GLN A 117 13.95 12.61 -6.22
CA GLN A 117 13.60 14.00 -5.84
C GLN A 117 13.17 14.92 -6.98
N ASN A 118 13.52 14.57 -8.21
CA ASN A 118 13.26 15.36 -9.41
C ASN A 118 11.93 15.03 -10.09
N LYS A 119 11.21 13.97 -9.68
CA LYS A 119 9.98 13.50 -10.36
C LYS A 119 8.67 14.09 -9.81
N LEU A 120 8.71 14.89 -8.74
CA LEU A 120 7.49 15.26 -8.03
C LEU A 120 6.76 16.47 -8.62
N THR A 121 5.43 16.36 -8.71
CA THR A 121 4.55 17.50 -9.06
C THR A 121 4.48 18.50 -7.90
N ASN A 122 4.26 19.79 -8.22
CA ASN A 122 4.12 20.84 -7.20
C ASN A 122 3.01 20.53 -6.19
N THR A 123 1.92 19.92 -6.63
CA THR A 123 0.81 19.50 -5.77
C THR A 123 1.24 18.52 -4.67
N MET A 124 2.13 17.57 -4.98
CA MET A 124 2.62 16.60 -3.99
C MET A 124 3.60 17.25 -3.00
N LYS A 125 4.39 18.23 -3.44
CA LYS A 125 5.26 19.04 -2.56
C LYS A 125 4.43 19.84 -1.56
N ASP A 126 3.35 20.46 -2.05
CA ASP A 126 2.40 21.21 -1.20
C ASP A 126 1.73 20.30 -0.16
N LEU A 127 1.37 19.07 -0.53
CA LEU A 127 0.80 18.11 0.42
C LEU A 127 1.81 17.72 1.51
N LEU A 128 3.08 17.48 1.17
CA LEU A 128 4.09 17.18 2.19
C LEU A 128 4.27 18.36 3.15
N MET A 129 4.45 19.57 2.63
CA MET A 129 4.61 20.77 3.46
C MET A 129 3.43 20.96 4.43
N ARG A 130 2.20 20.63 3.99
CA ARG A 130 1.02 20.65 4.84
C ARG A 130 1.05 19.58 5.93
N VAL A 131 1.50 18.37 5.63
CA VAL A 131 1.65 17.30 6.64
C VAL A 131 2.73 17.66 7.66
N GLU A 132 3.87 18.20 7.21
CA GLU A 132 4.95 18.64 8.10
C GLU A 132 4.51 19.80 9.00
N SER A 133 3.70 20.74 8.48
CA SER A 133 3.13 21.83 9.27
C SER A 133 2.15 21.38 10.37
N GLN A 134 1.61 20.15 10.29
CA GLN A 134 0.77 19.58 11.34
C GLN A 134 1.58 18.93 12.48
N GLY A 135 2.90 18.81 12.33
CA GLY A 135 3.82 18.18 13.28
C GLY A 135 4.43 19.12 14.33
N THR A 136 3.80 20.26 14.65
CA THR A 136 4.18 21.06 15.84
C THR A 136 3.20 20.78 16.97
N VAL A 137 3.61 19.89 17.87
CA VAL A 137 3.12 19.79 19.25
C VAL A 137 4.32 19.93 20.16
#